data_AF-U1Y004-F1
#
_entry.id   AF-U1Y004-F1
#
_cell.length_a   1.000
_cell.length_b   1.000
_cell.length_c   1.000
_cell.angle_alpha   90.00
_cell.angle_beta   90.00
_cell.angle_gamma   90.00
#
_symmetry.space_group_name_H-M   'P 1'
#
loop_
_entity.id
_entity.type
_entity.pdbx_description
1 polymer ?
#
loop_
_entity_poly.entity_id
_entity_poly.type
_entity_poly.pdbx_seq_one_letter_code
_entity_poly.pdbx_strand_id
1 'polypeptide(L)'
;MTKAPYGTYYTDLYKLGWFKSRQVCEKLKVDFNLEPHERQQQIKEKLYAEFGTDSLAKVNPQHFVRVLDGMGLFFTLPTSLKDQLR
;
A
#
# COMPACT_ATOMS: atom_id res chain seq x y z
N MET A 1 21.99 -11.48 1.58
CA MET A 1 20.59 -11.04 1.38
C MET A 1 20.33 -9.82 2.24
N THR A 2 20.54 -8.63 1.70
CA THR A 2 20.17 -7.38 2.36
C THR A 2 18.65 -7.37 2.51
N LYS A 3 18.15 -7.52 3.74
CA LYS A 3 16.73 -7.34 4.05
C LYS A 3 16.32 -5.98 3.48
N ALA A 4 15.36 -5.98 2.55
CA ALA A 4 14.80 -4.75 2.03
C ALA A 4 14.35 -3.91 3.24
N PRO A 5 14.97 -2.75 3.51
CA PRO A 5 14.94 -2.11 4.83
C PRO A 5 13.53 -1.70 5.27
N TYR A 6 12.58 -1.67 4.32
CA TYR A 6 11.23 -1.21 4.53
C TYR A 6 10.17 -2.32 4.44
N GLY A 7 10.55 -3.57 4.17
CA GLY A 7 9.60 -4.68 3.99
C GLY A 7 8.65 -4.89 5.17
N THR A 8 9.08 -4.54 6.39
CA THR A 8 8.28 -4.65 7.61
C THR A 8 7.06 -3.72 7.57
N TYR A 9 7.22 -2.46 7.14
CA TYR A 9 6.12 -1.49 7.08
C TYR A 9 4.99 -1.95 6.15
N TYR A 10 5.37 -2.51 4.99
CA TYR A 10 4.38 -3.02 4.04
C TYR A 10 3.73 -4.31 4.50
N THR A 11 4.43 -5.13 5.30
CA THR A 11 3.86 -6.33 5.92
C THR A 11 2.75 -5.97 6.91
N ASP A 12 2.91 -4.87 7.66
CA ASP A 12 1.88 -4.40 8.59
C ASP A 12 0.62 -3.91 7.85
N LEU A 13 0.74 -3.32 6.66
CA LEU A 13 -0.43 -3.01 5.82
C LEU A 13 -1.25 -4.26 5.46
N TYR A 14 -0.60 -5.40 5.20
CA TYR A 14 -1.30 -6.68 4.98
C TYR A 14 -2.01 -7.17 6.23
N LYS A 15 -1.29 -7.18 7.37
CA LYS A 15 -1.83 -7.66 8.65
C LYS A 15 -3.03 -6.83 9.10
N LEU A 16 -2.97 -5.52 8.90
CA LEU A 16 -4.02 -4.57 9.26
C LEU A 16 -5.17 -4.54 8.24
N GLY A 17 -5.11 -5.35 7.18
CA GLY A 17 -6.19 -5.48 6.20
C GLY A 17 -6.37 -4.26 5.30
N TRP A 18 -5.37 -3.40 5.18
CA TRP A 18 -5.46 -2.17 4.36
C TRP A 18 -5.79 -2.49 2.90
N PHE A 19 -5.17 -3.54 2.35
CA PHE A 19 -5.46 -4.04 0.99
C PHE A 19 -6.86 -4.66 0.81
N LYS A 20 -7.65 -4.79 1.88
CA LYS A 20 -9.06 -5.23 1.83
C LYS A 20 -10.03 -4.06 2.04
N SER A 21 -9.52 -2.85 2.27
CA SER A 21 -10.35 -1.67 2.52
C SER A 21 -11.11 -1.26 1.27
N ARG A 22 -12.43 -1.04 1.42
CA ARG A 22 -13.28 -0.55 0.33
C ARG A 22 -12.81 0.80 -0.20
N GLN A 23 -12.39 1.68 0.70
CA GLN A 23 -11.87 3.00 0.33
C GLN A 23 -10.61 2.91 -0.53
N VAL A 24 -9.72 1.96 -0.22
CA VAL A 24 -8.50 1.74 -1.00
C VAL A 24 -8.84 1.23 -2.41
N CYS A 25 -9.83 0.34 -2.50
CA CYS A 25 -10.31 -0.18 -3.78
C CYS A 25 -10.95 0.93 -4.63
N GLU A 26 -11.81 1.76 -4.03
CA GLU A 26 -12.46 2.88 -4.70
C GLU A 26 -11.44 3.90 -5.25
N LYS A 27 -10.44 4.27 -4.44
CA LYS A 27 -9.38 5.20 -4.86
C LYS A 27 -8.51 4.65 -5.98
N LEU A 28 -8.17 3.37 -5.91
CA LEU A 28 -7.35 2.70 -6.93
C LEU A 28 -8.17 2.19 -8.13
N LYS A 29 -9.49 2.38 -8.13
CA LYS A 29 -10.39 1.82 -9.15
C LYS A 29 -10.20 0.30 -9.31
N VAL A 30 -10.13 -0.40 -8.19
CA VAL A 30 -10.10 -1.87 -8.11
C VAL A 30 -11.50 -2.35 -7.75
N ASP A 31 -11.97 -3.39 -8.44
CA ASP A 31 -13.28 -3.97 -8.16
C ASP A 31 -13.26 -4.65 -6.78
N PHE A 32 -14.20 -4.25 -5.91
CA PHE A 32 -14.29 -4.75 -4.54
C PHE A 32 -14.92 -6.15 -4.45
N ASN A 33 -15.67 -6.58 -5.47
CA ASN A 33 -16.35 -7.87 -5.54
C ASN A 33 -15.41 -9.01 -5.99
N LEU A 34 -14.21 -8.69 -6.46
CA LEU A 34 -13.18 -9.68 -6.75
C LEU A 34 -12.82 -10.48 -5.52
N GLU A 35 -12.27 -11.67 -5.74
CA GLU A 35 -11.79 -12.48 -4.64
C GLU A 35 -10.73 -11.72 -3.82
N PRO A 36 -10.67 -11.91 -2.49
CA PRO A 36 -9.77 -11.15 -1.64
C PRO A 36 -8.31 -11.19 -2.07
N HIS A 37 -7.86 -12.30 -2.65
CA HIS A 37 -6.49 -12.47 -3.11
C HIS A 37 -6.24 -11.71 -4.44
N GLU A 38 -7.16 -11.76 -5.39
CA GLU A 38 -7.08 -11.03 -6.66
C GLU A 38 -7.10 -9.52 -6.45
N ARG A 39 -8.02 -9.04 -5.61
CA ARG A 39 -8.10 -7.63 -5.22
C ARG A 39 -6.79 -7.14 -4.59
N GLN A 40 -6.21 -7.92 -3.68
CA GLN A 40 -4.92 -7.60 -3.10
C GLN A 40 -3.83 -7.50 -4.17
N GLN A 41 -3.82 -8.45 -5.11
CA GLN A 41 -2.86 -8.44 -6.22
C GLN A 41 -3.02 -7.19 -7.09
N GLN A 42 -4.24 -6.84 -7.50
CA GLN A 42 -4.47 -5.65 -8.31
C GLN A 42 -4.09 -4.34 -7.60
N ILE A 43 -4.36 -4.24 -6.29
CA ILE A 43 -3.91 -3.09 -5.50
C ILE A 43 -2.38 -3.01 -5.51
N LYS A 44 -1.69 -4.13 -5.29
CA LYS A 44 -0.21 -4.16 -5.37
C LYS A 44 0.28 -3.73 -6.73
N GLU A 45 -0.26 -4.30 -7.80
CA GLU A 45 0.17 -4.02 -9.17
C GLU A 45 -0.01 -2.55 -9.54
N LYS A 46 -1.11 -1.92 -9.12
CA LYS A 46 -1.30 -0.49 -9.29
C LYS A 46 -0.25 0.32 -8.52
N LEU A 47 0.00 -0.02 -7.26
CA LEU A 47 1.04 0.66 -6.48
C LEU A 47 2.43 0.46 -7.10
N TYR A 48 2.75 -0.75 -7.53
CA TYR A 48 4.00 -1.09 -8.22
C TYR A 48 4.18 -0.26 -9.50
N ALA A 49 3.13 -0.10 -10.30
CA ALA A 49 3.14 0.75 -11.47
C ALA A 49 3.37 2.23 -11.11
N GLU A 50 2.67 2.75 -10.10
CA GLU A 50 2.84 4.14 -9.63
C GLU A 50 4.24 4.44 -9.11
N PHE A 51 4.86 3.48 -8.40
CA PHE A 51 6.22 3.62 -7.87
C PHE A 51 7.31 3.19 -8.86
N GLY A 52 6.95 2.65 -10.03
CA GLY A 52 7.90 2.10 -11.00
C GLY A 52 8.77 0.98 -10.42
N THR A 53 8.19 0.10 -9.59
CA THR A 53 8.93 -0.94 -8.85
C THR A 53 8.24 -2.29 -8.91
N ASP A 54 8.98 -3.38 -8.76
CA ASP A 54 8.45 -4.73 -8.58
C ASP A 54 8.10 -5.07 -7.12
N SER A 55 8.51 -4.23 -6.16
CA SER A 55 8.29 -4.48 -4.74
C SER A 55 8.23 -3.21 -3.92
N LEU A 56 7.14 -3.05 -3.16
CA LEU A 56 6.99 -1.94 -2.21
C LEU A 56 8.13 -1.91 -1.18
N ALA A 57 8.73 -3.05 -0.84
CA ALA A 57 9.85 -3.11 0.12
C ALA A 57 11.10 -2.32 -0.32
N LYS A 58 11.19 -1.98 -1.61
CA LYS A 58 12.25 -1.13 -2.19
C LYS A 58 11.89 0.37 -2.15
N VAL A 59 10.64 0.71 -1.86
CA VAL A 59 10.15 2.09 -1.84
C VAL A 59 10.42 2.73 -0.50
N ASN A 60 11.08 3.90 -0.53
CA ASN A 60 11.30 4.71 0.65
C ASN A 60 9.94 5.07 1.28
N PRO A 61 9.74 4.83 2.59
CA PRO A 61 8.45 5.05 3.25
C PRO A 61 7.97 6.52 3.20
N GLN A 62 8.88 7.51 3.22
CA GLN A 62 8.49 8.92 3.05
C GLN A 62 7.99 9.21 1.64
N HIS A 63 8.61 8.60 0.63
CA HIS A 63 8.15 8.70 -0.75
C HIS A 63 6.79 8.00 -0.92
N PHE A 64 6.63 6.83 -0.30
CA PHE A 64 5.35 6.10 -0.27
C PHE A 64 4.22 6.96 0.31
N VAL A 65 4.44 7.60 1.46
CA VAL A 65 3.45 8.51 2.07
C VAL A 65 3.08 9.66 1.14
N ARG A 66 4.07 10.33 0.53
CA ARG A 66 3.81 11.46 -0.38
C ARG A 66 2.97 11.05 -1.59
N VAL A 67 3.27 9.91 -2.20
CA VAL A 67 2.50 9.41 -3.34
C VAL A 67 1.10 8.98 -2.90
N LEU A 68 0.97 8.30 -1.75
CA LEU A 68 -0.34 7.99 -1.18
C LEU A 68 -1.17 9.23 -0.86
N ASP A 69 -0.55 10.31 -0.38
CA ASP A 69 -1.23 11.60 -0.14
C ASP A 69 -1.73 12.21 -1.45
N GLY A 70 -0.88 12.23 -2.49
CA GLY A 70 -1.26 12.67 -3.83
C GLY A 70 -2.40 11.86 -4.46
N MET A 71 -2.51 10.57 -4.13
CA MET A 71 -3.63 9.71 -4.55
C MET A 71 -4.88 9.83 -3.65
N GLY A 72 -4.82 10.60 -2.57
CA GLY A 72 -5.89 10.68 -1.56
C GLY A 72 -6.09 9.38 -0.77
N LEU A 73 -5.06 8.54 -0.70
CA LEU A 73 -5.01 7.28 0.04
C LEU A 73 -4.40 7.44 1.44
N PHE A 74 -3.71 8.55 1.72
CA PHE A 74 -3.07 8.78 3.02
C PHE A 74 -4.04 8.64 4.19
N PHE A 75 -5.27 9.15 4.07
CA PHE A 75 -6.29 9.05 5.13
C PHE A 75 -6.67 7.61 5.47
N THR A 76 -6.58 6.71 4.48
CA THR A 76 -6.91 5.29 4.63
C THR A 76 -5.82 4.49 5.36
N LEU A 77 -4.62 5.05 5.55
CA LEU A 77 -3.54 4.38 6.25
C LEU A 77 -3.86 4.17 7.74
N PRO A 78 -3.46 3.03 8.32
CA PRO A 78 -3.57 2.81 9.75
C PRO A 78 -2.77 3.84 10.56
N THR A 79 -3.30 4.27 11.71
CA THR A 79 -2.64 5.27 12.58
C THR A 79 -1.23 4.83 12.99
N SER A 80 -1.03 3.56 13.32
CA SER A 80 0.28 3.01 13.70
C SER A 80 1.34 3.18 12.61
N LEU A 81 0.93 3.09 11.34
CA LEU A 81 1.82 3.32 10.20
C LEU A 81 2.05 4.81 9.97
N LYS A 82 1.02 5.66 10.12
CA LYS A 82 1.20 7.12 10.03
C LYS A 82 2.20 7.63 11.05
N ASP A 83 2.18 7.08 12.26
CA ASP A 83 3.11 7.44 13.35
C ASP A 83 4.55 7.02 13.04
N GLN A 84 4.73 5.80 12.50
CA GLN A 84 6.03 5.28 12.07
C GLN A 84 6.62 5.99 10.83
N LEU A 85 5.77 6.65 10.04
CA LEU A 85 6.15 7.31 8.78
C LEU A 85 6.32 8.83 8.93
N ARG A 86 6.07 9.37 10.13
CA ARG A 86 6.19 10.79 10.48
C ARG A 86 7.61 11.14 10.88
#